data_AF-A0A369FN56-F1
#
_entry.id   AF-A0A369FN56-F1
#
_cell.length_a   1.000
_cell.length_b   1.000
_cell.length_c   1.000
_cell.angle_alpha   90.00
_cell.angle_beta   90.00
_cell.angle_gamma   90.00
#
_symmetry.space_group_name_H-M   'P 1'
#
loop_
_entity.id
_entity.type
_entity.pdbx_description
1 polymer ?
#
loop_
_entity_poly.entity_id
_entity_poly.type
_entity_poly.pdbx_seq_one_letter_code
_entity_poly.pdbx_strand_id
1 'polypeptide(L)'
;MSDEQINIEAQSGYRPWTIDFGIGLLPFSELGDREFELLCYLLVKNEIEDGKHKNISSISLMQGVSERGRDCVLYHNGVVSGLIQCKKMQGRITRPQALREIIKFLLFSIIDNSLLPAPDCFEYKLYVSNDIAETTNSLIHSYSTEVEVEIKSDTISKYIKDVVSEYESFKIFENSLPISKVIDLLRRINVTASNATDLTLRVHKYDSLLSLFFNVKTVIDLESADKVIRNALDDYGLKYLTDEDLKQLQIRISNTKEENRINLGFVDFFGYNKEFFKSLKGEPFKQVIEAVASVTLSLDKYLMEFINSKINELVFENVTIKLLNPGRIHPFSVGVVAPYLFQRLSIKVVSRKLPTELVTKFYEQASLSKKELIDSIAIQLFETSERVMKGDFSQLVGNPEDIQFKKRIFTHIHNGFNSIEDAKTTFSRDIQIIMPTLDFIEEKIGELLQEERTVVIKDASFLDNDDEIKKIAKTLSMIEPNPGA
;
A
#
# COMPACT_ATOMS: atom_id res chain seq x y z
N MET A 1 25.15 40.37 -14.29
CA MET A 1 25.93 39.75 -13.21
C MET A 1 26.83 38.71 -13.85
N SER A 2 28.10 38.59 -13.45
CA SER A 2 29.00 37.57 -14.03
C SER A 2 28.77 36.20 -13.39
N ASP A 3 29.06 35.13 -14.13
CA ASP A 3 28.89 33.74 -13.65
C ASP A 3 29.76 33.43 -12.41
N GLU A 4 30.89 34.14 -12.27
CA GLU A 4 31.73 34.08 -11.05
C GLU A 4 31.03 34.70 -9.84
N GLN A 5 30.27 35.77 -10.02
CA GLN A 5 29.54 36.42 -8.94
C GLN A 5 28.35 35.56 -8.47
N ILE A 6 27.71 34.85 -9.39
CA ILE A 6 26.64 33.88 -9.10
C ILE A 6 27.18 32.67 -8.30
N ASN A 7 28.37 32.16 -8.65
CA ASN A 7 28.98 31.04 -7.94
C ASN A 7 29.45 31.40 -6.51
N ILE A 8 29.91 32.63 -6.30
CA ILE A 8 30.30 33.14 -4.97
C ILE A 8 29.05 33.30 -4.08
N GLU A 9 27.96 33.87 -4.62
CA GLU A 9 26.70 34.02 -3.89
C GLU A 9 26.02 32.67 -3.59
N ALA A 10 26.19 31.65 -4.44
CA ALA A 10 25.63 30.31 -4.25
C ALA A 10 26.40 29.41 -3.25
N GLN A 11 27.62 29.79 -2.86
CA GLN A 11 28.47 29.01 -1.93
C GLN A 11 28.37 29.49 -0.47
N SER A 12 28.04 30.76 -0.22
CA SER A 12 27.95 31.30 1.14
C SER A 12 26.51 31.38 1.63
N GLY A 13 25.98 30.26 2.09
CA GLY A 13 24.69 30.21 2.78
C GLY A 13 24.38 28.80 3.26
N TYR A 14 23.86 28.69 4.49
CA TYR A 14 23.17 27.48 4.92
C TYR A 14 22.14 27.11 3.85
N ARG A 15 22.32 25.95 3.21
CA ARG A 15 21.32 25.39 2.30
C ARG A 15 20.33 24.62 3.17
N PRO A 16 19.11 25.12 3.41
CA PRO A 16 18.13 24.38 4.17
C PRO A 16 17.85 23.04 3.47
N TRP A 17 17.66 21.99 4.26
CA TRP A 17 17.10 20.75 3.77
C TRP A 17 15.75 21.08 3.12
N THR A 18 15.60 20.79 1.84
CA THR A 18 14.28 20.74 1.21
C THR A 18 13.81 19.31 1.36
N ILE A 19 12.68 19.15 2.06
CA ILE A 19 11.91 17.92 2.05
C ILE A 19 10.88 18.15 0.97
N ASP A 20 10.92 17.38 -0.12
CA ASP A 20 9.84 17.40 -1.10
C ASP A 20 8.64 16.63 -0.53
N PHE A 21 7.92 17.26 0.40
CA PHE A 21 6.52 16.96 0.68
C PHE A 21 5.60 17.78 -0.26
N GLY A 22 6.08 18.07 -1.47
CA GLY A 22 5.34 18.81 -2.47
C GLY A 22 4.35 17.90 -3.18
N ILE A 23 3.14 18.43 -3.38
CA ILE A 23 2.27 17.97 -4.47
C ILE A 23 3.10 18.05 -5.76
N GLY A 24 3.67 16.92 -6.19
CA GLY A 24 4.46 16.85 -7.42
C GLY A 24 3.61 17.25 -8.62
N LEU A 25 4.16 18.04 -9.54
CA LEU A 25 3.47 18.42 -10.76
C LEU A 25 3.05 17.15 -11.52
N LEU A 26 1.75 17.00 -11.80
CA LEU A 26 1.26 15.82 -12.50
C LEU A 26 1.69 15.86 -13.98
N PRO A 27 2.19 14.75 -14.54
CA PRO A 27 2.69 14.71 -15.91
C PRO A 27 1.53 14.59 -16.92
N PHE A 28 0.63 15.59 -16.98
CA PHE A 28 -0.53 15.56 -17.88
C PHE A 28 -0.16 15.41 -19.37
N SER A 29 1.03 15.86 -19.77
CA SER A 29 1.54 15.71 -21.13
C SER A 29 1.84 14.25 -21.52
N GLU A 30 1.97 13.35 -20.55
CA GLU A 30 2.17 11.91 -20.76
C GLU A 30 0.85 11.13 -20.95
N LEU A 31 -0.30 11.74 -20.63
CA LEU A 31 -1.61 11.16 -20.90
C LEU A 31 -1.91 11.12 -22.41
N GLY A 32 -2.80 10.23 -22.84
CA GLY A 32 -3.45 10.32 -24.14
C GLY A 32 -4.28 11.60 -24.26
N ASP A 33 -4.48 12.11 -25.49
CA ASP A 33 -5.28 13.33 -25.71
C ASP A 33 -6.67 13.19 -25.10
N ARG A 34 -7.31 12.05 -25.38
CA ARG A 34 -8.62 11.70 -24.84
C ARG A 34 -8.64 11.49 -23.33
N GLU A 35 -7.54 11.00 -22.76
CA GLU A 35 -7.43 10.77 -21.32
C GLU A 35 -7.33 12.12 -20.58
N PHE A 36 -6.59 13.09 -21.14
CA PHE A 36 -6.50 14.44 -20.60
C PHE A 36 -7.86 15.17 -20.65
N GLU A 37 -8.60 15.05 -21.76
CA GLU A 37 -9.97 15.57 -21.87
C GLU A 37 -10.91 14.96 -20.82
N LEU A 38 -10.86 13.64 -20.67
CA LEU A 38 -11.68 12.91 -19.69
C LEU A 38 -11.34 13.31 -18.26
N LEU A 39 -10.06 13.48 -17.95
CA LEU A 39 -9.60 13.98 -16.64
C LEU A 39 -10.16 15.38 -16.36
N CYS A 40 -10.04 16.30 -17.31
CA CYS A 40 -10.56 17.66 -17.17
C CYS A 40 -12.08 17.69 -16.97
N TYR A 41 -12.80 16.84 -17.72
CA TYR A 41 -14.24 16.65 -17.56
C TYR A 41 -14.60 16.15 -16.15
N LEU A 42 -13.97 15.07 -15.68
CA LEU A 42 -14.26 14.49 -14.36
C LEU A 42 -13.87 15.45 -13.23
N LEU A 43 -12.78 16.20 -13.38
CA LEU A 43 -12.37 17.24 -12.43
C LEU A 43 -13.46 18.28 -12.27
N VAL A 44 -13.93 18.88 -13.37
CA VAL A 44 -14.93 19.94 -13.31
C VAL A 44 -16.30 19.38 -12.90
N LYS A 45 -16.61 18.14 -13.25
CA LYS A 45 -17.82 17.45 -12.78
C LYS A 45 -17.83 17.35 -11.25
N ASN A 46 -16.74 16.86 -10.64
CA ASN A 46 -16.61 16.78 -9.19
C ASN A 46 -16.69 18.17 -8.53
N GLU A 47 -16.09 19.19 -9.15
CA GLU A 47 -16.17 20.57 -8.63
C GLU A 47 -17.59 21.17 -8.69
N ILE A 48 -18.38 20.83 -9.70
CA ILE A 48 -19.79 21.22 -9.79
C ILE A 48 -20.60 20.52 -8.69
N GLU A 49 -20.38 19.21 -8.49
CA GLU A 49 -21.02 18.42 -7.42
C GLU A 49 -20.70 18.97 -6.02
N ASP A 50 -19.47 19.46 -5.81
CA ASP A 50 -19.04 20.15 -4.57
C ASP A 50 -19.56 21.59 -4.42
N GLY A 51 -20.29 22.12 -5.41
CA GLY A 51 -20.80 23.49 -5.39
C GLY A 51 -19.72 24.57 -5.54
N LYS A 52 -18.54 24.25 -6.10
CA LYS A 52 -17.44 25.22 -6.32
C LYS A 52 -17.70 26.18 -7.49
N HIS A 53 -18.62 25.84 -8.38
CA HIS A 53 -19.02 26.66 -9.52
C HIS A 53 -20.44 27.19 -9.34
N LYS A 54 -20.59 28.49 -9.02
CA LYS A 54 -21.92 29.11 -8.79
C LYS A 54 -22.75 29.28 -10.08
N ASN A 55 -22.07 29.45 -11.21
CA ASN A 55 -22.70 29.79 -12.50
C ASN A 55 -22.70 28.60 -13.49
N ILE A 56 -22.46 27.38 -13.01
CA ILE A 56 -22.43 26.16 -13.84
C ILE A 56 -23.19 25.08 -13.08
N SER A 57 -24.26 24.56 -13.69
CA SER A 57 -25.10 23.50 -13.13
C SER A 57 -24.71 22.10 -13.59
N SER A 58 -24.11 21.97 -14.77
CA SER A 58 -23.68 20.68 -15.32
C SER A 58 -22.64 20.83 -16.43
N ILE A 59 -21.98 19.72 -16.76
CA ILE A 59 -20.94 19.61 -17.79
C ILE A 59 -21.21 18.38 -18.66
N SER A 60 -20.88 18.44 -19.95
CA SER A 60 -20.90 17.30 -20.87
C SER A 60 -19.58 17.18 -21.63
N LEU A 61 -19.04 15.97 -21.70
CA LEU A 61 -17.88 15.61 -22.54
C LEU A 61 -18.35 15.34 -23.97
N MET A 62 -17.68 15.90 -24.97
CA MET A 62 -17.98 15.64 -26.39
C MET A 62 -17.43 14.30 -26.85
N GLN A 63 -18.11 13.64 -27.80
CA GLN A 63 -17.69 12.36 -28.40
C GLN A 63 -17.73 12.47 -29.93
N GLY A 64 -16.60 12.37 -30.62
CA GLY A 64 -16.54 12.21 -32.09
C GLY A 64 -15.60 13.18 -32.83
N VAL A 65 -15.37 12.89 -34.13
CA VAL A 65 -14.23 13.39 -34.95
C VAL A 65 -14.34 14.85 -35.46
N SER A 66 -15.17 15.67 -34.83
CA SER A 66 -15.23 17.11 -35.13
C SER A 66 -15.80 17.84 -33.92
N GLU A 67 -14.94 18.04 -32.93
CA GLU A 67 -15.26 18.69 -31.65
C GLU A 67 -15.61 20.18 -31.80
N ARG A 68 -15.65 20.73 -33.02
CA ARG A 68 -16.04 22.12 -33.33
C ARG A 68 -15.32 23.18 -32.47
N GLY A 69 -14.12 22.87 -31.95
CA GLY A 69 -13.37 23.72 -31.03
C GLY A 69 -13.88 23.72 -29.58
N ARG A 70 -14.39 22.57 -29.10
CA ARG A 70 -14.77 22.36 -27.69
C ARG A 70 -14.69 20.88 -27.30
N ASP A 71 -14.08 20.59 -26.16
CA ASP A 71 -13.97 19.22 -25.66
C ASP A 71 -15.03 18.95 -24.59
N CYS A 72 -15.35 19.98 -23.79
CA CYS A 72 -16.49 19.95 -22.86
C CYS A 72 -17.41 21.16 -23.06
N VAL A 73 -18.70 20.96 -22.78
CA VAL A 73 -19.72 22.01 -22.76
C VAL A 73 -20.19 22.23 -21.33
N LEU A 74 -20.23 23.50 -20.91
CA LEU A 74 -20.70 23.93 -19.59
C LEU A 74 -22.11 24.48 -19.73
N TYR A 75 -22.98 24.07 -18.80
CA TYR A 75 -24.38 24.48 -18.79
C TYR A 75 -24.71 25.21 -17.50
N HIS A 76 -25.58 26.20 -17.60
CA HIS A 76 -26.25 26.84 -16.47
C HIS A 76 -27.76 26.75 -16.68
N ASN A 77 -28.46 26.05 -15.78
CA ASN A 77 -29.91 25.82 -15.86
C ASN A 77 -30.37 25.28 -17.23
N GLY A 78 -29.58 24.36 -17.81
CA GLY A 78 -29.88 23.73 -19.10
C GLY A 78 -29.50 24.55 -20.34
N VAL A 79 -28.98 25.77 -20.18
CA VAL A 79 -28.50 26.62 -21.28
C VAL A 79 -26.98 26.59 -21.33
N VAL A 80 -26.40 26.56 -22.53
CA VAL A 80 -24.95 26.61 -22.71
C VAL A 80 -24.41 27.95 -22.17
N SER A 81 -23.52 27.88 -21.18
CA SER A 81 -22.91 29.03 -20.52
C SER A 81 -21.39 29.11 -20.70
N GLY A 82 -20.76 28.07 -21.24
CA GLY A 82 -19.33 28.08 -21.52
C GLY A 82 -18.84 26.78 -22.14
N LEU A 83 -17.53 26.70 -22.33
CA LEU A 83 -16.85 25.50 -22.82
C LEU A 83 -15.50 25.30 -22.14
N ILE A 84 -14.97 24.09 -22.27
CA ILE A 84 -13.57 23.79 -22.01
C ILE A 84 -12.96 23.24 -23.28
N GLN A 85 -11.86 23.85 -23.72
CA GLN A 85 -10.97 23.32 -24.74
C GLN A 85 -9.69 22.88 -24.05
N CYS A 86 -9.42 21.59 -24.08
CA CYS A 86 -8.18 20.97 -23.67
C CYS A 86 -7.16 21.04 -24.81
N LYS A 87 -5.89 21.32 -24.47
CA LYS A 87 -4.76 21.21 -25.38
C LYS A 87 -3.62 20.46 -24.71
N LYS A 88 -3.38 19.26 -25.20
CA LYS A 88 -2.23 18.46 -24.79
C LYS A 88 -1.02 18.80 -25.65
N MET A 89 -0.01 19.42 -25.05
CA MET A 89 1.26 19.73 -25.72
C MET A 89 2.41 19.65 -24.72
N GLN A 90 3.58 19.16 -25.17
CA GLN A 90 4.81 19.20 -24.37
C GLN A 90 5.36 20.63 -24.23
N GLY A 91 5.20 21.46 -25.26
CA GLY A 91 5.62 22.87 -25.24
C GLY A 91 4.60 23.80 -24.59
N ARG A 92 4.97 25.08 -24.47
CA ARG A 92 4.05 26.13 -23.99
C ARG A 92 3.08 26.54 -25.09
N ILE A 93 1.80 26.73 -24.75
CA ILE A 93 0.83 27.30 -25.70
C ILE A 93 1.17 28.76 -25.96
N THR A 94 1.39 29.09 -27.23
CA THR A 94 1.70 30.44 -27.70
C THR A 94 0.43 31.26 -27.96
N ARG A 95 0.58 32.58 -27.97
CA ARG A 95 -0.52 33.52 -28.19
C ARG A 95 -1.23 33.29 -29.54
N PRO A 96 -0.52 33.07 -30.67
CA PRO A 96 -1.17 32.71 -31.93
C PRO A 96 -1.98 31.42 -31.86
N GLN A 97 -1.48 30.39 -31.17
CA GLN A 97 -2.18 29.11 -31.03
C GLN A 97 -3.49 29.29 -30.24
N ALA A 98 -3.44 30.01 -29.11
CA ALA A 98 -4.63 30.29 -28.31
C ALA A 98 -5.70 31.06 -29.11
N LEU A 99 -5.30 32.12 -29.83
CA LEU A 99 -6.22 32.92 -30.64
C LEU A 99 -6.85 32.10 -31.78
N ARG A 100 -6.08 31.24 -32.45
CA ARG A 100 -6.61 30.38 -33.52
C ARG A 100 -7.66 29.39 -33.01
N GLU A 101 -7.46 28.82 -31.82
CA GLU A 101 -8.45 27.93 -31.20
C GLU A 101 -9.74 28.67 -30.83
N ILE A 102 -9.63 29.87 -30.25
CA ILE A 102 -10.80 30.72 -29.95
C ILE A 102 -11.53 31.09 -31.24
N ILE A 103 -10.80 31.56 -32.27
CA ILE A 103 -11.38 31.92 -33.58
C ILE A 103 -12.08 30.73 -34.22
N LYS A 104 -11.48 29.54 -34.15
CA LYS A 104 -12.10 28.31 -34.68
C LYS A 104 -13.46 28.04 -34.02
N PHE A 105 -13.56 28.14 -32.69
CA PHE A 105 -14.85 28.01 -32.01
C PHE A 105 -15.86 29.07 -32.46
N LEU A 106 -15.44 30.34 -32.55
CA LEU A 106 -16.31 31.43 -32.99
C LEU A 106 -16.79 31.27 -34.44
N LEU A 107 -15.96 30.73 -35.33
CA LEU A 107 -16.38 30.40 -36.70
C LEU A 107 -17.46 29.31 -36.70
N PHE A 108 -17.31 28.28 -35.87
CA PHE A 108 -18.36 27.28 -35.71
C PHE A 108 -19.64 27.86 -35.09
N SER A 109 -19.55 28.79 -34.14
CA SER A 109 -20.74 29.40 -33.55
C SER A 109 -21.51 30.31 -34.52
N ILE A 110 -20.83 30.86 -35.54
CA ILE A 110 -21.50 31.58 -36.63
C ILE A 110 -22.28 30.62 -37.54
N ILE A 111 -21.80 29.37 -37.70
CA ILE A 111 -22.51 28.31 -38.44
C ILE A 111 -23.71 27.80 -37.64
N ASP A 112 -23.50 27.60 -36.34
CA ASP A 112 -24.47 27.03 -35.40
C ASP A 112 -24.57 27.93 -34.16
N ASN A 113 -25.56 28.82 -34.17
CA ASN A 113 -25.77 29.79 -33.09
C ASN A 113 -26.10 29.12 -31.74
N SER A 114 -26.51 27.85 -31.72
CA SER A 114 -26.79 27.12 -30.46
C SER A 114 -25.52 26.84 -29.66
N LEU A 115 -24.33 26.94 -30.29
CA LEU A 115 -23.04 26.76 -29.62
C LEU A 115 -22.68 27.95 -28.72
N LEU A 116 -23.18 29.15 -29.04
CA LEU A 116 -22.91 30.40 -28.32
C LEU A 116 -24.21 31.24 -28.21
N PRO A 117 -25.21 30.77 -27.43
CA PRO A 117 -26.52 31.41 -27.38
C PRO A 117 -26.51 32.78 -26.69
N ALA A 118 -25.58 33.00 -25.74
CA ALA A 118 -25.46 34.24 -24.97
C ALA A 118 -23.97 34.66 -24.87
N PRO A 119 -23.42 35.36 -25.88
CA PRO A 119 -21.99 35.69 -25.93
C PRO A 119 -21.48 36.45 -24.70
N ASP A 120 -22.25 37.42 -24.19
CA ASP A 120 -21.83 38.33 -23.10
C ASP A 120 -21.72 37.64 -21.73
N CYS A 121 -22.29 36.44 -21.60
CA CYS A 121 -22.23 35.63 -20.38
C CYS A 121 -21.45 34.33 -20.58
N PHE A 122 -20.75 34.19 -21.71
CA PHE A 122 -20.09 32.95 -22.08
C PHE A 122 -18.64 32.92 -21.58
N GLU A 123 -18.24 31.81 -20.97
CA GLU A 123 -16.87 31.58 -20.53
C GLU A 123 -16.16 30.51 -21.39
N TYR A 124 -15.11 30.92 -22.11
CA TYR A 124 -14.21 30.03 -22.84
C TYR A 124 -13.02 29.66 -21.95
N LYS A 125 -12.91 28.38 -21.56
CA LYS A 125 -11.80 27.89 -20.73
C LYS A 125 -10.79 27.12 -21.57
N LEU A 126 -9.53 27.53 -21.53
CA LEU A 126 -8.42 26.81 -22.16
C LEU A 126 -7.62 26.02 -21.12
N TYR A 127 -7.70 24.69 -21.14
CA TYR A 127 -6.95 23.82 -20.23
C TYR A 127 -5.75 23.23 -20.96
N VAL A 128 -4.55 23.41 -20.41
CA VAL A 128 -3.31 22.98 -21.07
C VAL A 128 -2.57 21.95 -20.23
N SER A 129 -2.04 20.92 -20.87
CA SER A 129 -1.35 19.82 -20.17
C SER A 129 0.05 20.17 -19.65
N ASN A 130 0.57 21.34 -20.00
CA ASN A 130 1.85 21.84 -19.50
C ASN A 130 1.71 23.30 -19.07
N ASP A 131 2.18 24.25 -19.87
CA ASP A 131 2.22 25.65 -19.47
C ASP A 131 1.84 26.58 -20.63
N ILE A 132 1.60 27.85 -20.32
CA ILE A 132 1.28 28.88 -21.31
C ILE A 132 2.46 29.85 -21.46
N ALA A 133 2.70 30.33 -22.68
CA ALA A 133 3.75 31.33 -22.89
C ALA A 133 3.37 32.64 -22.18
N GLU A 134 4.36 33.42 -21.74
CA GLU A 134 4.14 34.70 -21.05
C GLU A 134 3.24 35.64 -21.87
N THR A 135 3.45 35.70 -23.19
CA THR A 135 2.63 36.50 -24.11
C THR A 135 1.17 36.03 -24.19
N THR A 136 0.93 34.73 -24.02
CA THR A 136 -0.41 34.13 -23.92
C THR A 136 -1.03 34.42 -22.57
N ASN A 137 -0.24 34.37 -21.49
CA ASN A 137 -0.72 34.68 -20.16
C ASN A 137 -1.18 36.14 -20.05
N SER A 138 -0.41 37.06 -20.62
CA SER A 138 -0.81 38.47 -20.76
C SER A 138 -2.10 38.63 -21.56
N LEU A 139 -2.29 37.88 -22.66
CA LEU A 139 -3.55 37.86 -23.42
C LEU A 139 -4.73 37.44 -22.55
N ILE A 140 -4.60 36.37 -21.78
CA ILE A 140 -5.72 35.79 -21.04
C ILE A 140 -6.10 36.68 -19.84
N HIS A 141 -5.12 37.17 -19.07
CA HIS A 141 -5.40 37.99 -17.89
C HIS A 141 -5.90 39.40 -18.22
N SER A 142 -5.56 39.94 -19.40
CA SER A 142 -5.97 41.26 -19.86
C SER A 142 -6.77 41.19 -21.17
N TYR A 143 -7.59 40.15 -21.32
CA TYR A 143 -8.23 39.78 -22.59
C TYR A 143 -8.93 40.92 -23.32
N SER A 144 -9.80 41.67 -22.63
CA SER A 144 -10.57 42.78 -23.22
C SER A 144 -9.69 43.86 -23.86
N THR A 145 -8.50 44.09 -23.33
CA THR A 145 -7.56 45.11 -23.82
C THR A 145 -6.64 44.52 -24.88
N GLU A 146 -6.10 43.34 -24.62
CA GLU A 146 -5.13 42.67 -25.48
C GLU A 146 -5.75 42.21 -26.80
N VAL A 147 -7.01 41.79 -26.80
CA VAL A 147 -7.73 41.42 -28.03
C VAL A 147 -7.92 42.64 -28.95
N GLU A 148 -8.13 43.83 -28.41
CA GLU A 148 -8.23 45.07 -29.21
C GLU A 148 -6.91 45.43 -29.89
N VAL A 149 -5.78 45.10 -29.28
CA VAL A 149 -4.46 45.28 -29.91
C VAL A 149 -4.34 44.39 -31.14
N GLU A 150 -4.73 43.12 -31.02
CA GLU A 150 -4.71 42.14 -32.12
C GLU A 150 -5.69 42.50 -33.26
N ILE A 151 -6.84 43.09 -32.90
CA ILE A 151 -7.82 43.58 -33.86
C ILE A 151 -7.24 44.78 -34.64
N LYS A 152 -6.62 45.74 -33.95
CA LYS A 152 -6.03 46.93 -34.58
C LYS A 152 -4.81 46.62 -35.44
N SER A 153 -4.06 45.57 -35.09
CA SER A 153 -2.90 45.10 -35.88
C SER A 153 -3.28 44.22 -37.08
N ASP A 154 -4.58 44.06 -37.38
CA ASP A 154 -5.12 43.19 -38.44
C ASP A 154 -4.70 41.70 -38.32
N THR A 155 -4.22 41.30 -37.14
CA THR A 155 -3.70 39.95 -36.91
C THR A 155 -4.85 38.93 -36.82
N ILE A 156 -6.00 39.34 -36.30
CA ILE A 156 -7.22 38.52 -36.26
C ILE A 156 -7.71 38.17 -37.67
N SER A 157 -7.71 39.10 -38.62
CA SER A 157 -8.11 38.85 -40.00
C SER A 157 -7.24 37.78 -40.66
N LYS A 158 -5.93 37.83 -40.41
CA LYS A 158 -4.98 36.81 -40.86
C LYS A 158 -5.31 35.44 -40.27
N TYR A 159 -5.51 35.34 -38.95
CA TYR A 159 -5.84 34.06 -38.32
C TYR A 159 -7.19 33.50 -38.77
N ILE A 160 -8.21 34.34 -39.02
CA ILE A 160 -9.49 33.91 -39.60
C ILE A 160 -9.26 33.28 -40.97
N LYS A 161 -8.48 33.95 -41.84
CA LYS A 161 -8.17 33.43 -43.17
C LYS A 161 -7.43 32.09 -43.09
N ASP A 162 -6.43 31.99 -42.22
CA ASP A 162 -5.65 30.77 -42.04
C ASP A 162 -6.54 29.61 -41.56
N VAL A 163 -7.35 29.85 -40.51
CA VAL A 163 -8.25 28.83 -39.96
C VAL A 163 -9.33 28.41 -40.97
N VAL A 164 -9.92 29.34 -41.73
CA VAL A 164 -10.90 28.99 -42.79
C VAL A 164 -10.26 28.11 -43.85
N SER A 165 -8.99 28.36 -44.22
CA SER A 165 -8.29 27.57 -45.23
C SER A 165 -7.87 26.17 -44.77
N GLU A 166 -7.73 25.95 -43.46
CA GLU A 166 -7.26 24.68 -42.88
C GLU A 166 -8.38 23.64 -42.67
N TYR A 167 -9.64 24.07 -42.56
CA TYR A 167 -10.75 23.20 -42.15
C TYR A 167 -11.85 23.14 -43.20
N GLU A 168 -12.14 21.93 -43.68
CA GLU A 168 -13.19 21.64 -44.67
C GLU A 168 -14.57 22.19 -44.24
N SER A 169 -14.88 22.15 -42.94
CA SER A 169 -16.15 22.66 -42.40
C SER A 169 -16.35 24.16 -42.60
N PHE A 170 -15.30 24.91 -42.93
CA PHE A 170 -15.35 26.36 -43.14
C PHE A 170 -15.35 26.80 -44.60
N LYS A 171 -15.46 25.86 -45.56
CA LYS A 171 -15.56 26.20 -46.99
C LYS A 171 -16.65 27.20 -47.33
N ILE A 172 -17.73 27.23 -46.53
CA ILE A 172 -18.81 28.21 -46.68
C ILE A 172 -18.35 29.67 -46.55
N PHE A 173 -17.19 29.92 -45.92
CA PHE A 173 -16.61 31.23 -45.72
C PHE A 173 -15.50 31.59 -46.72
N GLU A 174 -15.09 30.69 -47.61
CA GLU A 174 -13.97 30.93 -48.56
C GLU A 174 -14.19 32.18 -49.43
N ASN A 175 -15.43 32.41 -49.86
CA ASN A 175 -15.78 33.54 -50.72
C ASN A 175 -16.13 34.81 -49.94
N SER A 176 -16.38 34.71 -48.64
CA SER A 176 -16.74 35.85 -47.78
C SER A 176 -16.40 35.54 -46.33
N LEU A 177 -15.25 36.04 -45.88
CA LEU A 177 -14.78 35.83 -44.51
C LEU A 177 -15.63 36.63 -43.51
N PRO A 178 -16.15 36.03 -42.43
CA PRO A 178 -17.02 36.69 -41.46
C PRO A 178 -16.24 37.52 -40.42
N ILE A 179 -15.29 38.35 -40.87
CA ILE A 179 -14.33 39.07 -40.01
C ILE A 179 -15.04 39.94 -38.97
N SER A 180 -16.01 40.76 -39.39
CA SER A 180 -16.72 41.67 -38.49
C SER A 180 -17.51 40.93 -37.40
N LYS A 181 -18.09 39.77 -37.74
CA LYS A 181 -18.83 38.93 -36.79
C LYS A 181 -17.90 38.28 -35.77
N VAL A 182 -16.77 37.75 -36.21
CA VAL A 182 -15.77 37.15 -35.30
C VAL A 182 -15.23 38.21 -34.34
N ILE A 183 -14.93 39.41 -34.83
CA ILE A 183 -14.47 40.53 -34.00
C ILE A 183 -15.53 40.93 -32.96
N ASP A 184 -16.81 41.02 -33.35
CA ASP A 184 -17.90 41.28 -32.40
C ASP A 184 -17.98 40.22 -31.30
N LEU A 185 -17.88 38.94 -31.66
CA LEU A 185 -17.94 37.84 -30.69
C LEU A 185 -16.70 37.80 -29.78
N LEU A 186 -15.50 38.05 -30.32
CA LEU A 186 -14.26 38.13 -29.53
C LEU A 186 -14.35 39.18 -28.42
N ARG A 187 -15.04 40.30 -28.67
CA ARG A 187 -15.23 41.37 -27.67
C ARG A 187 -16.19 41.00 -26.54
N ARG A 188 -17.06 40.03 -26.79
CA ARG A 188 -18.21 39.74 -25.91
C ARG A 188 -17.98 38.54 -25.01
N ILE A 189 -17.16 37.58 -25.44
CA ILE A 189 -16.85 36.40 -24.63
C ILE A 189 -15.81 36.70 -23.55
N ASN A 190 -15.83 35.92 -22.49
CA ASN A 190 -14.76 35.89 -21.49
C ASN A 190 -13.84 34.69 -21.75
N VAL A 191 -12.52 34.88 -21.58
CA VAL A 191 -11.51 33.83 -21.79
C VAL A 191 -10.69 33.62 -20.52
N THR A 192 -10.59 32.37 -20.07
CA THR A 192 -9.75 31.96 -18.94
C THR A 192 -8.90 30.75 -19.31
N ALA A 193 -7.85 30.48 -18.54
CA ALA A 193 -7.03 29.29 -18.74
C ALA A 193 -6.61 28.63 -17.42
N SER A 194 -6.23 27.36 -17.50
CA SER A 194 -5.59 26.63 -16.40
C SER A 194 -4.41 25.83 -16.95
N ASN A 195 -3.25 26.00 -16.34
CA ASN A 195 -2.05 25.25 -16.70
C ASN A 195 -1.88 23.98 -15.85
N ALA A 196 -0.82 23.21 -16.08
CA ALA A 196 -0.54 21.99 -15.34
C ALA A 196 -0.40 22.24 -13.83
N THR A 197 0.13 23.38 -13.41
CA THR A 197 0.23 23.73 -11.98
C THR A 197 -1.16 23.90 -11.37
N ASP A 198 -2.03 24.69 -12.02
CA ASP A 198 -3.40 24.91 -11.56
C ASP A 198 -4.21 23.61 -11.53
N LEU A 199 -4.10 22.81 -12.60
CA LEU A 199 -4.80 21.55 -12.72
C LEU A 199 -4.29 20.52 -11.71
N THR A 200 -2.98 20.47 -11.46
CA THR A 200 -2.38 19.60 -10.43
C THR A 200 -2.99 19.89 -9.07
N LEU A 201 -2.99 21.16 -8.64
CA LEU A 201 -3.53 21.56 -7.34
C LEU A 201 -5.02 21.23 -7.19
N ARG A 202 -5.77 21.25 -8.30
CA ARG A 202 -7.19 20.91 -8.33
C ARG A 202 -7.42 19.40 -8.28
N VAL A 203 -6.65 18.62 -9.05
CA VAL A 203 -6.74 17.14 -9.09
C VAL A 203 -6.38 16.53 -7.74
N HIS A 204 -5.36 17.06 -7.05
CA HIS A 204 -4.96 16.57 -5.72
C HIS A 204 -6.01 16.75 -4.62
N LYS A 205 -7.10 17.49 -4.87
CA LYS A 205 -8.25 17.56 -3.95
C LYS A 205 -9.19 16.36 -4.07
N TYR A 206 -8.97 15.50 -5.07
CA TYR A 206 -9.83 14.38 -5.41
C TYR A 206 -8.99 13.10 -5.56
N ASP A 207 -8.71 12.41 -4.46
CA ASP A 207 -7.86 11.22 -4.44
C ASP A 207 -8.34 10.11 -5.40
N SER A 208 -9.65 9.90 -5.48
CA SER A 208 -10.25 8.93 -6.41
C SER A 208 -10.02 9.28 -7.88
N LEU A 209 -10.00 10.58 -8.21
CA LEU A 209 -9.67 11.07 -9.55
C LEU A 209 -8.18 10.91 -9.83
N LEU A 210 -7.33 11.23 -8.87
CA LEU A 210 -5.88 11.09 -8.99
C LEU A 210 -5.48 9.63 -9.26
N SER A 211 -6.01 8.68 -8.50
CA SER A 211 -5.72 7.24 -8.67
C SER A 211 -6.27 6.65 -9.97
N LEU A 212 -7.26 7.29 -10.60
CA LEU A 212 -7.84 6.81 -11.86
C LEU A 212 -6.89 7.05 -13.05
N PHE A 213 -6.11 8.12 -13.00
CA PHE A 213 -5.24 8.55 -14.11
C PHE A 213 -3.74 8.37 -13.83
N PHE A 214 -3.33 8.27 -12.57
CA PHE A 214 -1.92 8.21 -12.20
C PHE A 214 -1.62 7.06 -11.23
N ASN A 215 -0.56 6.31 -11.52
CA ASN A 215 0.01 5.34 -10.59
C ASN A 215 0.85 6.07 -9.54
N VAL A 216 0.25 6.41 -8.41
CA VAL A 216 0.95 7.06 -7.29
C VAL A 216 1.86 6.04 -6.62
N LYS A 217 3.15 6.02 -6.99
CA LYS A 217 4.19 5.29 -6.25
C LYS A 217 4.69 6.17 -5.12
N THR A 218 4.25 5.89 -3.90
CA THR A 218 4.77 6.55 -2.70
C THR A 218 6.22 6.11 -2.48
N VAL A 219 7.18 6.99 -2.75
CA VAL A 219 8.56 6.80 -2.32
C VAL A 219 8.60 7.20 -0.84
N ILE A 220 8.58 6.21 0.04
CA ILE A 220 8.61 6.44 1.48
C ILE A 220 10.07 6.38 1.94
N ASP A 221 10.53 7.45 2.57
CA ASP A 221 11.77 7.46 3.34
C ASP A 221 11.68 6.42 4.48
N LEU A 222 12.72 5.60 4.67
CA LEU A 222 12.72 4.49 5.62
C LEU A 222 12.53 4.96 7.08
N GLU A 223 13.03 6.14 7.45
CA GLU A 223 12.83 6.69 8.79
C GLU A 223 11.38 7.15 9.01
N SER A 224 10.79 7.77 7.98
CA SER A 224 9.38 8.15 7.96
C SER A 224 8.46 6.94 7.97
N ALA A 225 8.82 5.86 7.26
CA ALA A 225 8.12 4.59 7.30
C ALA A 225 8.18 3.98 8.70
N ASP A 226 9.35 3.97 9.36
CA ASP A 226 9.48 3.46 10.73
C ASP A 226 8.61 4.27 11.70
N LYS A 227 8.55 5.60 11.54
CA LYS A 227 7.68 6.45 12.36
C LYS A 227 6.20 6.20 12.10
N VAL A 228 5.78 6.02 10.84
CA VAL A 228 4.39 5.70 10.50
C VAL A 228 4.00 4.30 10.97
N ILE A 229 4.90 3.32 10.84
CA ILE A 229 4.72 1.96 11.35
C ILE A 229 4.62 1.99 12.88
N ARG A 230 5.50 2.71 13.57
CA ARG A 230 5.44 2.88 15.03
C ARG A 230 4.15 3.58 15.46
N ASN A 231 3.72 4.64 14.76
CA ASN A 231 2.47 5.31 15.06
C ASN A 231 1.26 4.40 14.80
N ALA A 232 1.26 3.65 13.70
CA ALA A 232 0.18 2.70 13.41
C ALA A 232 0.14 1.57 14.45
N LEU A 233 1.29 1.02 14.85
CA LEU A 233 1.37 -0.01 15.89
C LEU A 233 1.00 0.54 17.27
N ASP A 234 1.33 1.79 17.58
CA ASP A 234 0.85 2.52 18.75
C ASP A 234 -0.68 2.65 18.73
N ASP A 235 -1.28 2.89 17.56
CA ASP A 235 -2.73 2.94 17.35
C ASP A 235 -3.39 1.55 17.48
N TYR A 236 -2.65 0.46 17.25
CA TYR A 236 -3.07 -0.93 17.51
C TYR A 236 -2.67 -1.44 18.92
N GLY A 237 -2.22 -0.56 19.82
CA GLY A 237 -1.90 -0.92 21.20
C GLY A 237 -0.57 -1.67 21.37
N LEU A 238 0.27 -1.80 20.34
CA LEU A 238 1.58 -2.43 20.42
C LEU A 238 2.67 -1.36 20.49
N LYS A 239 2.88 -0.81 21.67
CA LYS A 239 3.97 0.14 21.91
C LYS A 239 5.27 -0.60 22.16
N TYR A 240 6.26 -0.41 21.27
CA TYR A 240 7.60 -0.94 21.48
C TYR A 240 8.31 -0.25 22.65
N LEU A 241 9.10 -1.02 23.39
CA LEU A 241 10.08 -0.45 24.33
C LEU A 241 11.13 0.35 23.54
N THR A 242 11.51 1.49 24.08
CA THR A 242 12.52 2.39 23.52
C THR A 242 13.86 2.24 24.23
N ASP A 243 14.92 2.79 23.64
CA ASP A 243 16.25 2.84 24.29
C ASP A 243 16.23 3.56 25.63
N GLU A 244 15.32 4.53 25.81
CA GLU A 244 15.15 5.21 27.09
C GLU A 244 14.56 4.25 28.14
N ASP A 245 13.57 3.43 27.77
CA ASP A 245 13.01 2.42 28.67
C ASP A 245 14.07 1.40 29.12
N LEU A 246 14.99 1.04 28.21
CA LEU A 246 16.13 0.16 28.52
C LEU A 246 17.11 0.81 29.49
N LYS A 247 17.44 2.09 29.31
CA LYS A 247 18.30 2.84 30.25
C LYS A 247 17.66 2.94 31.63
N GLN A 248 16.36 3.23 31.70
CA GLN A 248 15.65 3.29 32.98
C GLN A 248 15.66 1.93 33.69
N LEU A 249 15.45 0.83 32.96
CA LEU A 249 15.56 -0.52 33.51
C LEU A 249 17.00 -0.80 34.02
N GLN A 250 18.01 -0.44 33.24
CA GLN A 250 19.42 -0.60 33.62
C GLN A 250 19.76 0.17 34.90
N ILE A 251 19.35 1.44 35.00
CA ILE A 251 19.56 2.28 36.19
C ILE A 251 18.91 1.62 37.42
N ARG A 252 17.66 1.18 37.28
CA ARG A 252 16.91 0.53 38.36
C ARG A 252 17.60 -0.73 38.88
N ILE A 253 18.03 -1.61 37.97
CA ILE A 253 18.74 -2.84 38.32
C ILE A 253 20.10 -2.51 38.95
N SER A 254 20.83 -1.54 38.40
CA SER A 254 22.17 -1.14 38.86
C SER A 254 22.15 -0.52 40.26
N ASN A 255 21.09 0.20 40.62
CA ASN A 255 20.93 0.82 41.93
C ASN A 255 20.51 -0.16 43.04
N THR A 256 20.12 -1.39 42.68
CA THR A 256 19.79 -2.42 43.67
C THR A 256 21.06 -2.87 44.38
N LYS A 257 21.12 -2.86 45.70
CA LYS A 257 22.30 -3.34 46.45
C LYS A 257 22.57 -4.82 46.18
N GLU A 258 23.85 -5.21 46.17
CA GLU A 258 24.28 -6.57 45.80
C GLU A 258 23.65 -7.66 46.68
N GLU A 259 23.48 -7.39 47.98
CA GLU A 259 22.83 -8.31 48.93
C GLU A 259 21.34 -8.59 48.64
N ASN A 260 20.74 -7.79 47.75
CA ASN A 260 19.34 -7.91 47.30
C ASN A 260 19.23 -8.35 45.83
N ARG A 261 20.29 -8.93 45.26
CA ARG A 261 20.31 -9.52 43.92
C ARG A 261 20.44 -11.03 44.07
N ILE A 262 19.43 -11.78 43.63
CA ILE A 262 19.36 -13.23 43.81
C ILE A 262 19.21 -13.88 42.43
N ASN A 263 20.20 -14.68 42.06
CA ASN A 263 20.19 -15.49 40.85
C ASN A 263 19.79 -16.94 41.22
N LEU A 264 18.79 -17.48 40.53
CA LEU A 264 18.33 -18.88 40.65
C LEU A 264 18.50 -19.67 39.34
N GLY A 265 19.39 -19.22 38.46
CA GLY A 265 19.70 -19.85 37.18
C GLY A 265 18.76 -19.42 36.04
N PHE A 266 17.48 -19.80 36.10
CA PHE A 266 16.49 -19.48 35.06
C PHE A 266 15.69 -18.20 35.33
N VAL A 267 15.94 -17.56 36.48
CA VAL A 267 15.34 -16.29 36.88
C VAL A 267 16.30 -15.53 37.78
N ASP A 268 16.36 -14.21 37.59
CA ASP A 268 17.06 -13.26 38.45
C ASP A 268 16.04 -12.35 39.16
N PHE A 269 16.21 -12.20 40.47
CA PHE A 269 15.41 -11.30 41.30
C PHE A 269 16.25 -10.12 41.78
N PHE A 270 15.71 -8.91 41.60
CA PHE A 270 16.32 -7.67 42.07
C PHE A 270 15.42 -7.01 43.10
N GLY A 271 15.97 -6.57 44.24
CA GLY A 271 15.26 -5.86 45.30
C GLY A 271 14.79 -6.73 46.47
N TYR A 272 15.03 -8.04 46.41
CA TYR A 272 14.66 -9.00 47.46
C TYR A 272 15.89 -9.46 48.23
N ASN A 273 15.87 -9.29 49.55
CA ASN A 273 16.97 -9.72 50.41
C ASN A 273 17.10 -11.25 50.46
N LYS A 274 18.32 -11.76 50.53
CA LYS A 274 18.62 -13.20 50.70
C LYS A 274 17.87 -13.87 51.86
N GLU A 275 17.67 -13.18 52.98
CA GLU A 275 16.94 -13.68 54.14
C GLU A 275 15.45 -13.93 53.84
N PHE A 276 14.84 -13.14 52.95
CA PHE A 276 13.48 -13.39 52.48
C PHE A 276 13.40 -14.75 51.76
N PHE A 277 14.30 -15.02 50.81
CA PHE A 277 14.32 -16.32 50.14
C PHE A 277 14.66 -17.47 51.08
N LYS A 278 15.53 -17.27 52.08
CA LYS A 278 15.79 -18.29 53.12
C LYS A 278 14.56 -18.60 53.98
N SER A 279 13.65 -17.63 54.14
CA SER A 279 12.39 -17.81 54.86
C SER A 279 11.37 -18.63 54.06
N LEU A 280 11.43 -18.56 52.72
CA LEU A 280 10.63 -19.39 51.82
C LEU A 280 11.21 -20.81 51.81
N LYS A 281 10.63 -21.72 52.61
CA LYS A 281 11.05 -23.13 52.67
C LYS A 281 9.96 -24.06 52.21
N GLY A 282 10.33 -25.05 51.38
CA GLY A 282 9.40 -26.06 50.90
C GLY A 282 8.39 -25.48 49.92
N GLU A 283 7.10 -25.63 50.22
CA GLU A 283 6.03 -25.33 49.27
C GLU A 283 5.94 -23.86 48.81
N PRO A 284 6.08 -22.84 49.67
CA PRO A 284 6.05 -21.44 49.24
C PRO A 284 7.15 -21.08 48.24
N PHE A 285 8.35 -21.64 48.41
CA PHE A 285 9.44 -21.41 47.44
C PHE A 285 9.10 -22.04 46.09
N LYS A 286 8.57 -23.27 46.10
CA LYS A 286 8.12 -23.96 44.90
C LYS A 286 7.03 -23.18 44.16
N GLN A 287 6.05 -22.62 44.87
CA GLN A 287 5.00 -21.80 44.27
C GLN A 287 5.54 -20.56 43.55
N VAL A 288 6.54 -19.88 44.12
CA VAL A 288 7.20 -18.72 43.47
C VAL A 288 7.87 -19.16 42.17
N ILE A 289 8.60 -20.27 42.19
CA ILE A 289 9.26 -20.80 41.00
C ILE A 289 8.25 -21.21 39.93
N GLU A 290 7.18 -21.92 40.30
CA GLU A 290 6.11 -22.34 39.39
C GLU A 290 5.42 -21.14 38.75
N ALA A 291 5.13 -20.08 39.52
CA ALA A 291 4.52 -18.86 39.00
C ALA A 291 5.41 -18.21 37.92
N VAL A 292 6.71 -18.05 38.17
CA VAL A 292 7.64 -17.49 37.18
C VAL A 292 7.73 -18.38 35.93
N ALA A 293 7.85 -19.69 36.12
CA ALA A 293 7.92 -20.64 35.01
C ALA A 293 6.64 -20.64 34.16
N SER A 294 5.47 -20.46 34.80
CA SER A 294 4.17 -20.49 34.13
C SER A 294 4.00 -19.39 33.09
N VAL A 295 4.58 -18.21 33.32
CA VAL A 295 4.55 -17.09 32.36
C VAL A 295 5.26 -17.48 31.08
N THR A 296 6.49 -17.99 31.21
CA THR A 296 7.30 -18.42 30.07
C THR A 296 6.65 -19.59 29.32
N LEU A 297 6.12 -20.58 30.04
CA LEU A 297 5.42 -21.72 29.44
C LEU A 297 4.17 -21.30 28.67
N SER A 298 3.41 -20.33 29.20
CA SER A 298 2.22 -19.81 28.54
C SER A 298 2.54 -19.09 27.24
N LEU A 299 3.57 -18.23 27.24
CA LEU A 299 4.02 -17.54 26.04
C LEU A 299 4.58 -18.52 25.01
N ASP A 300 5.35 -19.52 25.44
CA ASP A 300 5.86 -20.56 24.53
C ASP A 300 4.72 -21.36 23.88
N LYS A 301 3.66 -21.68 24.64
CA LYS A 301 2.48 -22.34 24.10
C LYS A 301 1.85 -21.52 22.97
N TYR A 302 1.56 -20.24 23.21
CA TYR A 302 0.98 -19.37 22.18
C TYR A 302 1.92 -19.15 20.99
N LEU A 303 3.23 -19.11 21.23
CA LEU A 303 4.20 -19.05 20.14
C LEU A 303 4.20 -20.32 19.28
N MET A 304 4.07 -21.50 19.89
CA MET A 304 3.93 -22.75 19.13
C MET A 304 2.64 -22.78 18.31
N GLU A 305 1.53 -22.29 18.86
CA GLU A 305 0.26 -22.14 18.13
C GLU A 305 0.40 -21.16 16.95
N PHE A 306 1.07 -20.03 17.17
CA PHE A 306 1.39 -19.07 16.12
C PHE A 306 2.27 -19.67 15.01
N ILE A 307 3.32 -20.40 15.37
CA ILE A 307 4.18 -21.12 14.42
C ILE A 307 3.34 -22.09 13.59
N ASN A 308 2.50 -22.89 14.24
CA ASN A 308 1.64 -23.85 13.55
C ASN A 308 0.66 -23.15 12.58
N SER A 309 0.08 -22.02 12.99
CA SER A 309 -0.77 -21.20 12.11
C SER A 309 0.00 -20.72 10.88
N LYS A 310 1.21 -20.20 11.07
CA LYS A 310 2.05 -19.71 9.96
C LYS A 310 2.57 -20.82 9.04
N ILE A 311 2.85 -22.00 9.58
CA ILE A 311 3.12 -23.19 8.78
C ILE A 311 1.92 -23.50 7.87
N ASN A 312 0.70 -23.56 8.43
CA ASN A 312 -0.48 -23.89 7.63
C ASN A 312 -0.74 -22.87 6.51
N GLU A 313 -0.63 -21.58 6.80
CA GLU A 313 -0.75 -20.49 5.83
C GLU A 313 0.26 -20.66 4.68
N LEU A 314 1.55 -20.78 4.99
CA LEU A 314 2.60 -20.84 3.98
C LEU A 314 2.62 -22.18 3.23
N VAL A 315 2.23 -23.29 3.87
CA VAL A 315 2.08 -24.60 3.22
C VAL A 315 0.91 -24.57 2.24
N PHE A 316 -0.20 -23.93 2.58
CA PHE A 316 -1.31 -23.74 1.64
C PHE A 316 -0.87 -22.96 0.40
N GLU A 317 -0.22 -21.82 0.59
CA GLU A 317 0.23 -20.98 -0.52
C GLU A 317 1.34 -21.61 -1.38
N ASN A 318 2.34 -22.23 -0.75
CA ASN A 318 3.56 -22.61 -1.46
C ASN A 318 3.63 -24.10 -1.80
N VAL A 319 2.94 -24.96 -1.06
CA VAL A 319 2.88 -26.40 -1.38
C VAL A 319 1.57 -26.72 -2.06
N THR A 320 0.43 -26.34 -1.47
CA THR A 320 -0.88 -26.72 -2.03
C THR A 320 -1.16 -26.02 -3.36
N ILE A 321 -1.11 -24.69 -3.40
CA ILE A 321 -1.43 -23.93 -4.62
C ILE A 321 -0.36 -24.10 -5.69
N LYS A 322 0.94 -24.06 -5.34
CA LYS A 322 2.03 -24.01 -6.33
C LYS A 322 2.57 -25.38 -6.75
N LEU A 323 2.45 -26.42 -5.92
CA LEU A 323 3.00 -27.75 -6.22
C LEU A 323 1.90 -28.81 -6.38
N LEU A 324 0.95 -28.89 -5.45
CA LEU A 324 -0.08 -29.93 -5.47
C LEU A 324 -1.16 -29.69 -6.54
N ASN A 325 -1.79 -28.51 -6.55
CA ASN A 325 -2.87 -28.20 -7.49
C ASN A 325 -2.46 -28.32 -8.96
N PRO A 326 -1.24 -27.93 -9.38
CA PRO A 326 -0.77 -28.14 -10.75
C PRO A 326 -0.32 -29.58 -11.04
N GLY A 327 -0.43 -30.50 -10.07
CA GLY A 327 -0.07 -31.91 -10.22
C GLY A 327 1.44 -32.19 -10.23
N ARG A 328 2.27 -31.28 -9.67
CA ARG A 328 3.74 -31.47 -9.65
C ARG A 328 4.20 -32.47 -8.59
N ILE A 329 3.40 -32.64 -7.54
CA ILE A 329 3.63 -33.58 -6.44
C ILE A 329 2.35 -34.34 -6.13
N HIS A 330 2.47 -35.50 -5.50
CA HIS A 330 1.35 -36.33 -5.09
C HIS A 330 0.79 -35.88 -3.73
N PRO A 331 -0.54 -35.97 -3.47
CA PRO A 331 -1.13 -35.66 -2.17
C PRO A 331 -0.47 -36.41 -1.00
N PHE A 332 -0.06 -37.66 -1.23
CA PHE A 332 0.67 -38.47 -0.25
C PHE A 332 1.93 -37.77 0.29
N SER A 333 2.74 -37.20 -0.60
CA SER A 333 4.01 -36.58 -0.26
C SER A 333 3.84 -35.29 0.55
N VAL A 334 2.66 -34.67 0.54
CA VAL A 334 2.34 -33.49 1.36
C VAL A 334 2.27 -33.84 2.85
N GLY A 335 1.99 -35.10 3.20
CA GLY A 335 1.86 -35.54 4.60
C GLY A 335 3.10 -35.31 5.47
N VAL A 336 4.29 -35.20 4.87
CA VAL A 336 5.55 -34.95 5.60
C VAL A 336 5.78 -33.47 5.92
N VAL A 337 5.15 -32.56 5.17
CA VAL A 337 5.49 -31.14 5.09
C VAL A 337 5.28 -30.43 6.43
N ALA A 338 4.05 -30.42 6.94
CA ALA A 338 3.73 -29.72 8.19
C ALA A 338 4.41 -30.34 9.42
N PRO A 339 4.43 -31.68 9.60
CA PRO A 339 5.17 -32.31 10.70
C PRO A 339 6.67 -31.99 10.69
N TYR A 340 7.29 -32.00 9.50
CA TYR A 340 8.71 -31.65 9.35
C TYR A 340 8.96 -30.20 9.78
N LEU A 341 8.21 -29.24 9.22
CA LEU A 341 8.36 -27.81 9.53
C LEU A 341 8.13 -27.55 11.02
N PHE A 342 7.10 -28.16 11.60
CA PHE A 342 6.77 -27.98 13.00
C PHE A 342 7.87 -28.52 13.92
N GLN A 343 8.41 -29.71 13.64
CA GLN A 343 9.53 -30.25 14.42
C GLN A 343 10.78 -29.36 14.30
N ARG A 344 11.15 -28.94 13.09
CA ARG A 344 12.30 -28.05 12.86
C ARG A 344 12.18 -26.72 13.61
N LEU A 345 11.02 -26.08 13.54
CA LEU A 345 10.78 -24.76 14.13
C LEU A 345 10.56 -24.83 15.64
N SER A 346 9.91 -25.87 16.15
CA SER A 346 9.74 -26.09 17.59
C SER A 346 11.08 -26.34 18.29
N ILE A 347 12.00 -27.07 17.65
CA ILE A 347 13.38 -27.22 18.17
C ILE A 347 14.05 -25.86 18.29
N LYS A 348 13.90 -24.94 17.32
CA LYS A 348 14.47 -23.58 17.43
C LYS A 348 13.90 -22.79 18.63
N VAL A 349 12.67 -23.07 19.05
CA VAL A 349 12.06 -22.47 20.24
C VAL A 349 12.63 -23.05 21.54
N VAL A 350 12.88 -24.37 21.58
CA VAL A 350 13.29 -25.08 22.81
C VAL A 350 14.81 -25.12 23.00
N SER A 351 15.58 -25.28 21.92
CA SER A 351 17.01 -25.60 21.96
C SER A 351 17.90 -24.51 22.53
N ARG A 352 17.39 -23.27 22.63
CA ARG A 352 18.13 -22.13 23.17
C ARG A 352 17.85 -21.85 24.65
N LYS A 353 16.90 -22.56 25.26
CA LYS A 353 16.56 -22.44 26.70
C LYS A 353 17.21 -23.51 27.57
N LEU A 354 17.58 -24.64 26.96
CA LEU A 354 18.18 -25.77 27.64
C LEU A 354 19.60 -25.99 27.10
N PRO A 355 20.53 -26.44 27.95
CA PRO A 355 21.80 -26.99 27.48
C PRO A 355 21.57 -28.01 26.37
N THR A 356 22.41 -27.98 25.33
CA THR A 356 22.29 -28.84 24.14
C THR A 356 22.12 -30.33 24.48
N GLU A 357 22.81 -30.81 25.52
CA GLU A 357 22.72 -32.19 26.01
C GLU A 357 21.34 -32.55 26.57
N LEU A 358 20.62 -31.61 27.19
CA LEU A 358 19.26 -31.82 27.68
C LEU A 358 18.24 -31.75 26.54
N VAL A 359 18.47 -30.87 25.56
CA VAL A 359 17.62 -30.79 24.37
C VAL A 359 17.62 -32.12 23.62
N THR A 360 18.79 -32.69 23.34
CA THR A 360 18.89 -33.98 22.62
C THR A 360 18.32 -35.15 23.41
N LYS A 361 18.38 -35.10 24.76
CA LYS A 361 17.80 -36.12 25.62
C LYS A 361 16.26 -36.09 25.67
N PHE A 362 15.66 -34.90 25.66
CA PHE A 362 14.20 -34.75 25.70
C PHE A 362 13.57 -34.72 24.30
N TYR A 363 14.36 -34.35 23.28
CA TYR A 363 13.97 -34.26 21.88
C TYR A 363 15.04 -34.96 21.04
N GLU A 364 14.98 -36.29 20.95
CA GLU A 364 15.91 -37.09 20.15
C GLU A 364 15.98 -36.64 18.68
N GLN A 365 14.88 -36.07 18.18
CA GLN A 365 14.75 -35.49 16.85
C GLN A 365 15.63 -34.24 16.64
N ALA A 366 16.06 -33.56 17.70
CA ALA A 366 16.87 -32.35 17.64
C ALA A 366 18.29 -32.59 17.10
N SER A 367 18.80 -33.82 17.21
CA SER A 367 20.08 -34.22 16.64
C SER A 367 20.00 -34.71 15.19
N LEU A 368 18.80 -34.89 14.64
CA LEU A 368 18.63 -35.42 13.29
C LEU A 368 18.93 -34.35 12.23
N SER A 369 19.63 -34.75 11.18
CA SER A 369 19.73 -33.97 9.94
C SER A 369 18.36 -33.82 9.28
N LYS A 370 18.22 -32.86 8.36
CA LYS A 370 16.97 -32.65 7.60
C LYS A 370 16.47 -33.94 6.94
N LYS A 371 17.40 -34.72 6.37
CA LYS A 371 17.09 -35.99 5.71
C LYS A 371 16.61 -37.04 6.72
N GLU A 372 17.34 -37.24 7.82
CA GLU A 372 16.95 -38.22 8.84
C GLU A 372 15.59 -37.89 9.46
N LEU A 373 15.29 -36.60 9.66
CA LEU A 373 14.00 -36.16 10.17
C LEU A 373 12.86 -36.49 9.19
N ILE A 374 13.05 -36.17 7.91
CA ILE A 374 12.09 -36.51 6.85
C ILE A 374 11.90 -38.02 6.76
N ASP A 375 12.98 -38.79 6.78
CA ASP A 375 12.93 -40.25 6.72
C ASP A 375 12.15 -40.82 7.94
N SER A 376 12.37 -40.26 9.13
CA SER A 376 11.66 -40.69 10.35
C SER A 376 10.14 -40.43 10.27
N ILE A 377 9.72 -39.29 9.74
CA ILE A 377 8.30 -38.95 9.55
C ILE A 377 7.71 -39.81 8.42
N ALA A 378 8.47 -40.03 7.35
CA ALA A 378 8.05 -40.84 6.22
C ALA A 378 7.79 -42.30 6.62
N ILE A 379 8.59 -42.88 7.52
CA ILE A 379 8.35 -44.23 8.05
C ILE A 379 6.93 -44.35 8.63
N GLN A 380 6.51 -43.41 9.48
CA GLN A 380 5.17 -43.43 10.07
C GLN A 380 4.05 -43.27 9.03
N LEU A 381 4.29 -42.43 8.01
CA LEU A 381 3.37 -42.26 6.88
C LEU A 381 3.24 -43.55 6.07
N PHE A 382 4.35 -44.24 5.80
CA PHE A 382 4.35 -45.50 5.05
C PHE A 382 3.63 -46.62 5.83
N GLU A 383 3.93 -46.79 7.12
CA GLU A 383 3.27 -47.80 7.96
C GLU A 383 1.75 -47.57 8.04
N THR A 384 1.33 -46.32 8.17
CA THR A 384 -0.10 -45.97 8.18
C THR A 384 -0.75 -46.27 6.84
N SER A 385 -0.09 -45.92 5.75
CA SER A 385 -0.59 -46.12 4.40
C SER A 385 -0.66 -47.58 4.01
N GLU A 386 0.33 -48.38 4.39
CA GLU A 386 0.35 -49.82 4.13
C GLU A 386 -0.85 -50.53 4.79
N ARG A 387 -1.17 -50.17 6.05
CA ARG A 387 -2.35 -50.71 6.74
C ARG A 387 -3.64 -50.31 6.05
N VAL A 388 -3.78 -49.03 5.74
CA VAL A 388 -4.99 -48.50 5.08
C VAL A 388 -5.18 -49.11 3.69
N MET A 389 -4.12 -49.29 2.91
CA MET A 389 -4.16 -49.97 1.60
C MET A 389 -4.57 -51.45 1.72
N LYS A 390 -4.23 -52.11 2.84
CA LYS A 390 -4.70 -53.48 3.17
C LYS A 390 -6.13 -53.51 3.73
N GLY A 391 -6.80 -52.36 3.83
CA GLY A 391 -8.16 -52.24 4.37
C GLY A 391 -8.22 -52.24 5.90
N ASP A 392 -7.09 -52.12 6.59
CA ASP A 392 -7.04 -51.99 8.05
C ASP A 392 -7.19 -50.52 8.47
N PHE A 393 -8.35 -50.21 9.05
CA PHE A 393 -8.69 -48.90 9.58
C PHE A 393 -8.82 -48.89 11.11
N SER A 394 -8.31 -49.92 11.79
CA SER A 394 -8.48 -50.12 13.24
C SER A 394 -7.91 -48.99 14.11
N GLN A 395 -6.92 -48.25 13.59
CA GLN A 395 -6.28 -47.13 14.29
C GLN A 395 -6.91 -45.76 14.00
N LEU A 396 -7.97 -45.69 13.18
CA LEU A 396 -8.68 -44.44 12.98
C LEU A 396 -9.55 -44.12 14.20
N VAL A 397 -9.17 -43.06 14.92
CA VAL A 397 -9.91 -42.54 16.07
C VAL A 397 -10.95 -41.51 15.61
N GLY A 398 -12.15 -41.55 16.16
CA GLY A 398 -13.22 -40.58 15.89
C GLY A 398 -14.60 -41.20 16.02
N ASN A 399 -15.64 -40.39 15.89
CA ASN A 399 -17.00 -40.91 15.76
C ASN A 399 -17.18 -41.61 14.39
N PRO A 400 -18.29 -42.34 14.15
CA PRO A 400 -18.49 -43.05 12.88
C PRO A 400 -18.42 -42.15 11.63
N GLU A 401 -18.87 -40.90 11.73
CA GLU A 401 -18.82 -39.93 10.62
C GLU A 401 -17.39 -39.49 10.32
N ASP A 402 -16.60 -39.21 11.36
CA ASP A 402 -15.18 -38.87 11.26
C ASP A 402 -14.39 -40.00 10.62
N ILE A 403 -14.66 -41.24 11.02
CA ILE A 403 -14.00 -42.43 10.45
C ILE A 403 -14.33 -42.55 8.96
N GLN A 404 -15.59 -42.35 8.56
CA GLN A 404 -15.98 -42.37 7.15
C GLN A 404 -15.35 -41.23 6.34
N PHE A 405 -15.25 -40.04 6.93
CA PHE A 405 -14.54 -38.91 6.32
C PHE A 405 -13.05 -39.20 6.13
N LYS A 406 -12.37 -39.71 7.16
CA LYS A 406 -10.96 -40.10 7.09
C LYS A 406 -10.71 -41.18 6.03
N LYS A 407 -11.60 -42.18 5.93
CA LYS A 407 -11.54 -43.20 4.87
C LYS A 407 -11.55 -42.58 3.47
N ARG A 408 -12.47 -41.64 3.21
CA ARG A 408 -12.52 -40.91 1.93
C ARG A 408 -11.24 -40.15 1.64
N ILE A 409 -10.68 -39.47 2.64
CA ILE A 409 -9.38 -38.77 2.52
C ILE A 409 -8.28 -39.77 2.14
N PHE A 410 -8.16 -40.89 2.84
CA PHE A 410 -7.14 -41.89 2.53
C PHE A 410 -7.31 -42.50 1.13
N THR A 411 -8.53 -42.74 0.68
CA THR A 411 -8.77 -43.19 -0.71
C THR A 411 -8.24 -42.17 -1.71
N HIS A 412 -8.43 -40.88 -1.47
CA HIS A 412 -7.91 -39.83 -2.33
C HIS A 412 -6.38 -39.70 -2.26
N ILE A 413 -5.81 -39.77 -1.06
CA ILE A 413 -4.37 -39.69 -0.83
C ILE A 413 -3.60 -40.80 -1.54
N HIS A 414 -4.19 -42.00 -1.66
CA HIS A 414 -3.57 -43.17 -2.30
C HIS A 414 -4.00 -43.39 -3.74
N ASN A 415 -4.75 -42.46 -4.33
CA ASN A 415 -5.20 -42.61 -5.71
C ASN A 415 -4.00 -42.76 -6.66
N GLY A 416 -4.01 -43.78 -7.52
CA GLY A 416 -2.90 -44.07 -8.43
C GLY A 416 -1.77 -44.93 -7.84
N PHE A 417 -1.87 -45.35 -6.57
CA PHE A 417 -0.96 -46.34 -5.98
C PHE A 417 -1.59 -47.73 -5.97
N ASN A 418 -0.85 -48.73 -6.45
CA ASN A 418 -1.24 -50.14 -6.36
C ASN A 418 -0.54 -50.85 -5.19
N SER A 419 0.57 -50.27 -4.70
CA SER A 419 1.39 -50.82 -3.62
C SER A 419 2.00 -49.71 -2.76
N ILE A 420 2.52 -50.09 -1.60
CA ILE A 420 3.29 -49.16 -0.76
C ILE A 420 4.62 -48.78 -1.41
N GLU A 421 5.18 -49.65 -2.26
CA GLU A 421 6.36 -49.36 -3.07
C GLU A 421 6.12 -48.20 -4.05
N ASP A 422 4.93 -48.12 -4.67
CA ASP A 422 4.55 -46.99 -5.52
C ASP A 422 4.57 -45.66 -4.73
N ALA A 423 4.08 -45.70 -3.49
CA ALA A 423 4.09 -44.55 -2.59
C ALA A 423 5.51 -44.14 -2.21
N LYS A 424 6.40 -45.11 -1.89
CA LYS A 424 7.81 -44.85 -1.58
C LYS A 424 8.55 -44.23 -2.76
N THR A 425 8.41 -44.79 -3.97
CA THR A 425 9.03 -44.25 -5.18
C THR A 425 8.53 -42.84 -5.49
N THR A 426 7.22 -42.62 -5.39
CA THR A 426 6.60 -41.31 -5.61
C THR A 426 7.11 -40.30 -4.59
N PHE A 427 7.17 -40.68 -3.31
CA PHE A 427 7.69 -39.84 -2.24
C PHE A 427 9.15 -39.43 -2.47
N SER A 428 10.02 -40.37 -2.84
CA SER A 428 11.43 -40.08 -3.11
C SER A 428 11.63 -39.08 -4.26
N ARG A 429 10.74 -39.08 -5.26
CA ARG A 429 10.74 -38.07 -6.33
C ARG A 429 10.24 -36.73 -5.80
N ASP A 430 9.06 -36.73 -5.17
CA ASP A 430 8.37 -35.51 -4.78
C ASP A 430 9.16 -34.74 -3.72
N ILE A 431 9.84 -35.42 -2.80
CA ILE A 431 10.59 -34.77 -1.73
C ILE A 431 11.74 -33.90 -2.26
N GLN A 432 12.33 -34.27 -3.40
CA GLN A 432 13.36 -33.47 -4.08
C GLN A 432 12.77 -32.15 -4.61
N ILE A 433 11.50 -32.15 -5.01
CA ILE A 433 10.76 -30.98 -5.49
C ILE A 433 10.28 -30.11 -4.31
N ILE A 434 9.87 -30.76 -3.22
CA ILE A 434 9.32 -30.10 -2.03
C ILE A 434 10.41 -29.40 -1.20
N MET A 435 11.62 -29.96 -1.13
CA MET A 435 12.68 -29.50 -0.22
C MET A 435 13.00 -28.00 -0.34
N PRO A 436 13.19 -27.40 -1.55
CA PRO A 436 13.46 -25.97 -1.67
C PRO A 436 12.33 -25.11 -1.11
N THR A 437 11.09 -25.59 -1.19
CA THR A 437 9.92 -24.89 -0.62
C THR A 437 9.91 -25.02 0.90
N LEU A 438 10.27 -26.18 1.46
CA LEU A 438 10.42 -26.36 2.91
C LEU A 438 11.48 -25.43 3.47
N ASP A 439 12.63 -25.32 2.79
CA ASP A 439 13.73 -24.43 3.20
C ASP A 439 13.27 -22.97 3.21
N PHE A 440 12.58 -22.53 2.16
CA PHE A 440 11.99 -21.19 2.10
C PHE A 440 10.99 -20.92 3.24
N ILE A 441 10.09 -21.87 3.53
CA ILE A 441 9.12 -21.71 4.62
C ILE A 441 9.81 -21.70 5.99
N GLU A 442 10.79 -22.59 6.20
CA GLU A 442 11.58 -22.65 7.45
C GLU A 442 12.32 -21.33 7.69
N GLU A 443 12.90 -20.73 6.65
CA GLU A 443 13.58 -19.43 6.72
C GLU A 443 12.59 -18.31 7.04
N LYS A 444 11.48 -18.22 6.29
CA LYS A 444 10.45 -17.19 6.48
C LYS A 444 9.84 -17.19 7.87
N ILE A 445 9.51 -18.36 8.41
CA ILE A 445 9.00 -18.44 9.78
C ILE A 445 10.15 -18.22 10.77
N GLY A 446 11.36 -18.68 10.45
CA GLY A 446 12.56 -18.43 11.25
C GLY A 446 12.85 -16.95 11.49
N GLU A 447 12.62 -16.09 10.49
CA GLU A 447 12.76 -14.62 10.61
C GLU A 447 11.83 -14.02 11.70
N LEU A 448 10.69 -14.66 11.98
CA LEU A 448 9.73 -14.23 12.99
C LEU A 448 10.10 -14.69 14.40
N LEU A 449 11.02 -15.64 14.51
CA LEU A 449 11.43 -16.24 15.78
C LEU A 449 12.69 -15.55 16.28
N GLN A 450 12.52 -14.58 17.18
CA GLN A 450 13.66 -13.99 17.88
C GLN A 450 14.43 -15.03 18.68
N GLU A 451 15.75 -14.86 18.62
CA GLU A 451 16.77 -15.77 19.13
C GLU A 451 16.87 -15.80 20.66
N GLU A 452 16.74 -14.63 21.29
CA GLU A 452 16.77 -14.44 22.74
C GLU A 452 15.48 -13.76 23.18
N ARG A 453 14.88 -14.27 24.27
CA ARG A 453 13.56 -13.82 24.73
C ARG A 453 13.63 -13.54 26.22
N THR A 454 13.35 -12.30 26.58
CA THR A 454 13.40 -11.83 27.96
C THR A 454 12.07 -11.20 28.33
N VAL A 455 11.48 -11.65 29.43
CA VAL A 455 10.27 -11.06 30.02
C VAL A 455 10.67 -10.35 31.29
N VAL A 456 10.37 -9.05 31.38
CA VAL A 456 10.62 -8.24 32.57
C VAL A 456 9.30 -7.95 33.26
N ILE A 457 9.11 -8.48 34.46
CA ILE A 457 7.94 -8.20 35.30
C ILE A 457 8.29 -7.04 36.23
N LYS A 458 7.69 -5.87 36.02
CA LYS A 458 7.88 -4.68 36.85
C LYS A 458 6.88 -4.69 38.03
N ASP A 459 7.29 -4.15 39.18
CA ASP A 459 6.35 -3.89 40.28
C ASP A 459 5.47 -2.68 39.99
N ALA A 460 4.36 -2.54 40.70
CA ALA A 460 3.39 -1.48 40.47
C ALA A 460 3.87 -0.06 40.83
N SER A 461 5.14 0.14 41.23
CA SER A 461 5.69 1.47 41.56
C SER A 461 5.72 2.43 40.36
N PHE A 462 5.60 1.90 39.13
CA PHE A 462 5.36 2.72 37.93
C PHE A 462 3.98 3.41 37.93
N LEU A 463 3.02 2.94 38.71
CA LEU A 463 1.70 3.57 38.86
C LEU A 463 1.75 4.86 39.69
N ASP A 464 2.88 5.20 40.32
CA ASP A 464 3.02 6.50 41.00
C ASP A 464 3.32 7.63 40.00
N ASN A 465 3.46 7.31 38.70
CA ASN A 465 3.65 8.24 37.62
C ASN A 465 2.38 8.33 36.75
N ASP A 466 1.61 9.40 36.92
CA ASP A 466 0.36 9.67 36.19
C ASP A 466 0.52 9.59 34.66
N ASP A 467 1.71 9.91 34.13
CA ASP A 467 2.00 9.81 32.70
C ASP A 467 2.21 8.37 32.23
N GLU A 468 2.71 7.47 33.09
CA GLU A 468 2.81 6.04 32.79
C GLU A 468 1.46 5.34 32.91
N ILE A 469 0.62 5.72 33.88
CA ILE A 469 -0.76 5.20 34.01
C ILE A 469 -1.59 5.52 32.76
N LYS A 470 -1.56 6.77 32.29
CA LYS A 470 -2.30 7.18 31.07
C LYS A 470 -1.83 6.41 29.84
N LYS A 471 -0.52 6.12 29.75
CA LYS A 471 0.05 5.32 28.66
C LYS A 471 -0.45 3.87 28.70
N ILE A 472 -0.46 3.24 29.88
CA ILE A 472 -0.90 1.84 30.05
C ILE A 472 -2.42 1.69 29.82
N ALA A 473 -3.24 2.62 30.33
CA ALA A 473 -4.69 2.58 30.14
C ALA A 473 -5.10 2.70 28.66
N LYS A 474 -4.38 3.53 27.89
CA LYS A 474 -4.57 3.63 26.44
C LYS A 474 -4.22 2.32 25.72
N THR A 475 -3.13 1.66 26.11
CA THR A 475 -2.71 0.37 25.56
C THR A 475 -3.71 -0.75 25.88
N LEU A 476 -4.17 -0.87 27.13
CA LEU A 476 -5.08 -1.95 27.55
C LEU A 476 -6.48 -1.84 26.92
N SER A 477 -7.02 -0.63 26.82
CA SER A 477 -8.37 -0.39 26.25
C SER A 477 -8.50 -0.68 24.75
N MET A 478 -7.38 -0.85 24.04
CA MET A 478 -7.33 -1.13 22.59
C MET A 478 -6.96 -2.59 22.27
N ILE A 479 -6.46 -3.35 23.26
CA ILE A 479 -6.12 -4.78 23.13
C ILE A 479 -7.29 -5.68 23.55
N GLU A 480 -8.14 -5.24 24.49
CA GLU A 480 -9.36 -5.99 24.83
C GLU A 480 -10.41 -5.82 23.73
N PRO A 481 -10.96 -6.92 23.16
CA PRO A 481 -12.12 -6.81 22.29
C PRO A 481 -13.26 -6.23 23.11
N ASN A 482 -13.84 -5.13 22.62
CA ASN A 482 -15.00 -4.47 23.20
C ASN A 482 -16.05 -5.55 23.56
N PRO A 483 -16.45 -5.71 24.84
CA PRO A 483 -17.43 -6.73 25.24
C PRO A 483 -18.86 -6.31 24.86
N GLY A 484 -19.05 -5.91 23.60
CA GLY A 484 -20.27 -5.35 23.04
C GLY A 484 -20.07 -4.85 21.61
N ALA A 485 -19.74 -5.74 20.68
CA ALA A 485 -19.92 -5.56 19.24
C ALA A 485 -20.37 -6.88 18.61
#